data_AF-A0A6G4WQC8-F1
#
_entry.id   AF-A0A6G4WQC8-F1
#
_cell.length_a   1.000
_cell.length_b   1.000
_cell.length_c   1.000
_cell.angle_alpha   90.00
_cell.angle_beta   90.00
_cell.angle_gamma   90.00
#
_symmetry.space_group_name_H-M   'P 1'
#
loop_
_entity.id
_entity.type
_entity.pdbx_description
1 polymer ?
#
loop_
_entity_poly.entity_id
_entity_poly.type
_entity_poly.pdbx_seq_one_letter_code
_entity_poly.pdbx_strand_id
1 'polypeptide(L)' 'MTSRVEQGHGEDAGHYRLTLRAGAVEWRMIVNDDNDVVEERVIRATRHSRGGA' A
#
# COMPACT_ATOMS: atom_id res chain seq x y z
N MET A 1 -11.25 6.52 4.46
CA MET A 1 -10.16 5.89 3.69
C MET A 1 -9.26 7.01 3.21
N THR A 2 -7.94 6.85 3.29
CA THR A 2 -6.98 7.86 2.80
C THR A 2 -5.92 7.19 1.94
N SER A 3 -5.43 7.89 0.93
CA SER A 3 -4.30 7.48 0.11
C SER A 3 -3.15 8.48 0.24
N ARG A 4 -1.93 7.99 0.04
CA ARG A 4 -0.73 8.81 -0.17
C ARG A 4 0.04 8.23 -1.35
N VAL A 5 0.36 9.09 -2.31
CA VAL A 5 1.17 8.78 -3.49
C VAL A 5 2.49 9.50 -3.34
N GLU A 6 3.59 8.77 -3.55
CA GLU A 6 4.94 9.32 -3.51
C GLU A 6 5.67 8.88 -4.77
N GLN A 7 6.22 9.84 -5.50
CA GLN A 7 7.01 9.57 -6.69
C GLN A 7 8.40 9.05 -6.30
N GLY A 8 8.86 8.00 -6.97
CA GLY A 8 10.23 7.51 -6.85
C GLY A 8 11.24 8.45 -7.51
N HIS A 9 12.46 8.48 -6.97
CA HIS A 9 13.56 9.28 -7.49
C HIS A 9 14.83 8.42 -7.58
N GLY A 10 15.76 8.78 -8.48
CA GLY A 10 16.99 8.01 -8.67
C GLY A 10 16.70 6.65 -9.31
N GLU A 11 17.11 5.56 -8.64
CA GLU A 11 16.92 4.18 -9.11
C GLU A 11 15.44 3.78 -9.21
N ASP A 12 14.57 4.44 -8.43
CA ASP A 12 13.12 4.21 -8.44
C ASP A 12 12.36 5.17 -9.38
N ALA A 13 13.05 5.94 -10.22
CA ALA A 13 12.40 6.86 -11.16
C ALA A 13 11.45 6.09 -12.10
N GLY A 14 10.25 6.64 -12.31
CA GLY A 14 9.18 5.98 -13.06
C GLY A 14 8.26 5.12 -12.19
N HIS A 15 8.65 4.80 -10.96
CA HIS A 15 7.78 4.12 -10.00
C HIS A 15 7.08 5.09 -9.05
N TYR A 16 5.93 4.65 -8.52
CA TYR A 16 5.17 5.31 -7.48
C TYR A 16 4.97 4.38 -6.30
N ARG A 17 5.16 4.90 -5.09
CA ARG A 17 4.70 4.23 -3.88
C ARG A 17 3.30 4.73 -3.53
N LEU A 18 2.33 3.81 -3.53
CA LEU A 18 0.98 4.08 -3.07
C LEU A 18 0.78 3.44 -1.68
N THR A 19 0.43 4.25 -0.70
CA THR A 19 0.00 3.79 0.63
C THR A 19 -1.49 4.03 0.80
N LEU A 20 -2.26 2.98 1.05
CA LEU A 20 -3.69 3.02 1.30
C LEU A 20 -3.98 2.69 2.77
N ARG A 21 -4.80 3.51 3.42
CA ARG A 21 -5.28 3.27 4.79
C ARG A 21 -6.80 3.19 4.79
N ALA A 22 -7.31 2.01 5.14
CA ALA A 22 -8.73 1.72 5.24
C ALA A 22 -9.03 1.04 6.59
N GLY A 23 -9.66 1.79 7.50
CA GLY A 23 -9.92 1.30 8.86
C GLY A 23 -8.62 0.94 9.59
N ALA A 24 -8.53 -0.29 10.08
CA ALA A 24 -7.37 -0.82 10.79
C ALA A 24 -6.32 -1.49 9.89
N VAL A 25 -6.43 -1.26 8.57
CA VAL A 25 -5.64 -1.92 7.55
C VAL A 25 -4.84 -0.88 6.76
N GLU A 26 -3.53 -1.09 6.65
CA GLU A 26 -2.61 -0.29 5.83
C GLU A 26 -1.97 -1.18 4.77
N TRP A 27 -2.11 -0.79 3.51
CA TRP A 27 -1.56 -1.47 2.33
C TRP A 27 -0.52 -0.57 1.68
N ARG A 28 0.50 -1.19 1.10
CA ARG A 28 1.52 -0.51 0.31
C ARG A 28 1.70 -1.24 -1.00
N MET A 29 1.79 -0.45 -2.06
CA MET A 29 2.01 -0.92 -3.42
C MET A 29 3.12 -0.12 -4.08
N ILE A 30 3.90 -0.77 -4.93
CA ILE A 30 4.77 -0.12 -5.90
C ILE A 30 4.12 -0.25 -7.26
N VAL A 31 3.92 0.87 -7.93
CA VAL A 31 3.30 0.99 -9.25
C VAL A 31 4.36 1.46 -10.23
N ASN A 32 4.49 0.86 -11.40
CA ASN A 32 5.39 1.36 -12.45
C ASN A 32 4.73 2.51 -13.26
N ASP A 33 5.42 3.00 -14.28
CA ASP A 33 4.98 4.08 -15.17
C ASP A 33 3.85 3.67 -16.12
N ASP A 34 3.71 2.37 -16.38
CA ASP A 34 2.58 1.78 -17.10
C ASP A 34 1.29 1.67 -16.24
N ASN A 35 1.36 2.03 -14.97
CA ASN A 35 0.31 1.89 -13.95
C ASN A 35 0.04 0.44 -13.48
N ASP A 36 0.97 -0.48 -13.73
CA ASP A 36 0.92 -1.83 -13.21
C ASP A 36 1.45 -1.89 -11.77
N VAL A 37 0.79 -2.68 -10.92
CA VAL A 37 1.26 -2.99 -9.57
C VAL A 37 2.33 -4.08 -9.67
N VAL A 38 3.59 -3.69 -9.44
CA VAL A 38 4.74 -4.62 -9.49
C VAL A 38 5.06 -5.22 -8.12
N GLU A 39 4.57 -4.60 -7.05
CA GLU A 39 4.68 -5.13 -5.70
C GLU A 39 3.50 -4.70 -4.84
N GLU A 40 2.97 -5.61 -4.02
CA GLU A 40 1.91 -5.33 -3.06
C GLU A 40 2.18 -6.02 -1.72
N ARG A 41 1.93 -5.31 -0.62
CA ARG A 41 2.00 -5.87 0.73
C ARG A 41 1.06 -5.19 1.72
N VAL A 42 0.50 -5.99 2.64
CA VAL A 42 -0.19 -5.48 3.82
C VAL A 42 0.84 -5.11 4.87
N ILE A 43 0.91 -3.83 5.23
CA ILE A 43 1.86 -3.30 6.23
C ILE A 43 1.33 -3.52 7.65
N ARG A 44 0.03 -3.28 7.83
CA ARG A 44 -0.65 -3.48 9.11
C ARG A 44 -2.05 -4.00 8.83
N ALA A 45 -2.45 -5.03 9.56
CA ALA A 45 -3.85 -5.40 9.70
C ALA A 45 -4.08 -5.76 11.16
N THR A 46 -5.01 -5.08 11.82
CA THR A 46 -5.49 -5.58 13.10
C THR A 46 -6.31 -6.83 12.79
N ARG A 47 -5.82 -8.00 13.23
CA ARG A 47 -6.64 -9.21 13.24
C ARG A 47 -7.79 -8.93 14.19
N HIS A 48 -9.01 -8.81 13.68
CA HIS A 48 -10.17 -9.01 14.54
C HIS A 48 -10.06 -10.44 15.03
N SER A 49 -9.67 -10.63 16.30
CA SER A 49 -10.02 -11.86 16.99
C SER A 49 -11.54 -11.95 16.87
N ARG A 50 -12.04 -12.92 16.09
CA ARG A 50 -13.43 -13.31 16.21
C ARG A 50 -13.59 -13.70 17.68
N GLY A 51 -14.23 -12.83 18.45
CA GLY A 51 -14.53 -13.09 19.85
C GLY A 51 -15.28 -14.41 19.90
N GLY A 52 -14.73 -15.37 20.65
CA GLY A 52 -15.47 -16.54 21.05
C GLY A 52 -16.59 -16.08 21.98
N ALA A 53 -17.81 -16.49 21.63
CA ALA A 53 -18.95 -16.60 22.51
C ALA A 53 -19.79 -17.78 21.99
#